data_AF-A0A5J4PRI1-F1
#
_entry.id   AF-A0A5J4PRI1-F1
#
_cell.length_a   1.000
_cell.length_b   1.000
_cell.length_c   1.000
_cell.angle_alpha   90.00
_cell.angle_beta   90.00
_cell.angle_gamma   90.00
#
_symmetry.space_group_name_H-M   'P 1'
#
loop_
_entity.id
_entity.type
_entity.pdbx_description
1 polymer ?
#
loop_
_entity_poly.entity_id
_entity_poly.type
_entity_poly.pdbx_seq_one_letter_code
_entity_poly.pdbx_strand_id
1 'polypeptide(L)'
;DYGDKEAAVVMNTVGNIFSGQVVGESAKNLSERFGKVLQKRQSMTINRQDTSTSISTQLDSLIPASKISNLTQGMFVGAVSDNFDERIEQKIFHAEIVVDNEKVAAETKAYRKMPVIAEFTDDEGNDVMQQVIEHNYNQIKVDVKQIVADELKRIAEDPELQHLIKKE
;
A
#
# COMPACT_ATOMS: atom_id res chain seq x y z
N ASP A 1 -8.74 -3.97 -9.09
CA ASP A 1 -9.81 -4.43 -8.20
C ASP A 1 -9.63 -5.87 -7.82
N TYR A 2 -9.59 -6.13 -6.52
CA TYR A 2 -9.65 -7.48 -5.98
C TYR A 2 -11.10 -7.93 -5.93
N GLY A 3 -11.39 -9.22 -6.17
CA GLY A 3 -12.71 -9.75 -5.90
C GLY A 3 -13.02 -9.73 -4.40
N ASP A 4 -14.30 -9.63 -4.02
CA ASP A 4 -14.73 -9.56 -2.60
C ASP A 4 -14.10 -10.65 -1.72
N LYS A 5 -13.95 -11.86 -2.27
CA LYS A 5 -13.34 -13.00 -1.57
C LYS A 5 -11.85 -12.80 -1.31
N GLU A 6 -11.12 -12.27 -2.28
CA GLU A 6 -9.67 -12.03 -2.19
C GLU A 6 -9.38 -10.86 -1.25
N ALA A 7 -10.19 -9.79 -1.34
CA ALA A 7 -10.12 -8.65 -0.45
C ALA A 7 -10.36 -9.06 1.02
N ALA A 8 -11.35 -9.92 1.27
CA ALA A 8 -11.63 -10.43 2.60
C ALA A 8 -10.46 -11.23 3.18
N VAL A 9 -9.76 -12.03 2.37
CA VAL A 9 -8.56 -12.76 2.84
C VAL A 9 -7.47 -11.78 3.23
N VAL A 10 -7.14 -10.81 2.38
CA VAL A 10 -6.11 -9.80 2.66
C VAL A 10 -6.44 -9.02 3.94
N MET A 11 -7.70 -8.57 4.10
CA MET A 11 -8.14 -7.85 5.30
C MET A 11 -8.04 -8.70 6.57
N ASN A 12 -8.26 -10.01 6.49
CA ASN A 12 -8.22 -10.90 7.64
C ASN A 12 -6.80 -11.40 7.98
N THR A 13 -5.89 -11.48 7.00
CA THR A 13 -4.52 -11.96 7.22
C THR A 13 -3.61 -10.90 7.86
N VAL A 14 -3.88 -9.61 7.65
CA VAL A 14 -3.05 -8.55 8.25
C VAL A 14 -3.22 -8.50 9.77
N GLY A 15 -2.08 -8.55 10.48
CA GLY A 15 -2.01 -8.46 11.94
C GLY A 15 -2.04 -7.02 12.47
N ASN A 16 -1.58 -6.07 11.65
CA ASN A 16 -1.62 -4.64 11.95
C ASN A 16 -2.71 -3.95 11.11
N ILE A 17 -3.52 -3.13 11.74
CA ILE A 17 -4.61 -2.39 11.10
C ILE A 17 -4.58 -0.97 11.59
N PHE A 18 -4.63 -0.03 10.65
CA PHE A 18 -4.79 1.40 10.91
C PHE A 18 -5.97 1.88 10.09
N SER A 19 -6.92 2.55 10.73
CA SER A 19 -8.09 3.10 10.09
C SER A 19 -8.34 4.51 10.60
N GLY A 20 -8.46 5.45 9.67
CA GLY A 20 -8.98 6.78 9.96
C GLY A 20 -10.52 6.75 10.00
N GLN A 21 -11.13 7.88 9.65
CA GLN A 21 -12.58 7.95 9.52
C GLN A 21 -13.07 7.03 8.40
N VAL A 22 -13.92 6.06 8.74
CA VAL A 22 -14.62 5.20 7.78
C VAL A 22 -16.09 5.09 8.16
N VAL A 23 -16.96 4.99 7.17
CA VAL A 23 -18.42 4.99 7.35
C VAL A 23 -19.05 3.67 6.92
N GLY A 24 -20.27 3.40 7.40
CA GLY A 24 -21.07 2.25 6.98
C GLY A 24 -20.54 0.90 7.48
N GLU A 25 -20.51 -0.09 6.59
CA GLU A 25 -20.19 -1.48 6.93
C GLU A 25 -18.73 -1.66 7.38
N SER A 26 -17.78 -0.90 6.81
CA SER A 26 -16.37 -0.95 7.20
C SER A 26 -16.16 -0.54 8.67
N ALA A 27 -16.89 0.47 9.16
CA ALA A 27 -16.84 0.88 10.56
C ALA A 27 -17.39 -0.19 11.51
N LYS A 28 -18.44 -0.90 11.08
CA LYS A 28 -19.02 -2.01 11.84
C LYS A 28 -18.05 -3.20 11.93
N ASN A 29 -17.45 -3.58 10.79
CA ASN A 29 -16.47 -4.66 10.73
C ASN A 29 -15.25 -4.38 11.62
N LEU A 30 -14.74 -3.14 11.60
CA LEU A 30 -13.64 -2.72 12.50
C LEU A 30 -14.06 -2.74 13.98
N SER A 31 -15.25 -2.21 14.30
CA SER A 31 -15.79 -2.22 15.67
C SER A 31 -15.91 -3.64 16.23
N GLU A 32 -16.40 -4.58 15.42
CA GLU A 32 -16.48 -6.00 15.78
C GLU A 32 -15.11 -6.63 15.96
N ARG A 33 -14.13 -6.26 15.12
CA ARG A 33 -12.75 -6.77 15.21
C ARG A 33 -12.01 -6.28 16.45
N PHE A 34 -12.30 -5.07 16.93
CA PHE A 34 -11.77 -4.57 18.21
C PHE A 34 -12.40 -5.24 19.43
N GLY A 35 -13.52 -5.92 19.25
CA GLY A 35 -14.19 -6.68 20.29
C GLY A 35 -14.98 -5.83 21.29
N LYS A 36 -15.46 -6.51 22.33
CA LYS A 36 -16.30 -5.94 23.38
C LYS A 36 -15.59 -6.01 24.72
N VAL A 37 -15.83 -5.01 25.56
CA VAL A 37 -15.32 -4.93 26.93
C VAL A 37 -16.47 -4.78 27.91
N LEU A 38 -16.31 -5.33 29.10
CA LEU A 38 -17.29 -5.21 30.16
C LEU A 38 -17.24 -3.78 30.72
N GLN A 39 -18.25 -2.97 30.34
CA GLN A 39 -18.41 -1.60 30.77
C GLN A 39 -19.24 -1.54 32.04
N LYS A 40 -18.80 -0.73 33.00
CA LYS A 40 -19.55 -0.43 34.23
C LYS A 40 -20.48 0.75 33.95
N ARG A 41 -21.78 0.53 34.01
CA ARG A 41 -22.81 1.57 34.00
C ARG A 41 -23.23 1.90 35.42
N GLN A 42 -22.92 3.12 35.84
CA GLN A 42 -23.38 3.68 37.10
C GLN A 42 -24.58 4.56 36.82
N SER A 43 -25.74 4.20 37.36
CA SER A 43 -26.94 5.03 37.34
C SER A 43 -27.11 5.65 38.71
N MET A 44 -27.13 6.99 38.77
CA MET A 44 -27.39 7.74 39.99
C MET A 44 -28.81 8.27 39.95
N THR A 45 -29.62 7.87 40.94
CA THR A 45 -30.95 8.40 41.16
C THR A 45 -30.89 9.34 42.34
N ILE A 46 -31.08 10.64 42.09
CA ILE A 46 -31.07 11.68 43.13
C ILE A 46 -32.52 12.02 43.48
N ASN A 47 -32.92 11.72 44.72
CA ASN A 47 -34.21 12.12 45.28
C ASN A 47 -33.99 13.16 46.39
N ARG A 48 -35.03 13.91 46.79
CA ARG A 48 -34.93 14.97 47.81
C ARG A 48 -34.46 14.50 49.19
N GLN A 49 -34.57 13.20 49.49
CA GLN A 49 -34.19 12.61 50.78
C GLN A 49 -32.98 11.67 50.67
N ASP A 50 -32.76 11.01 49.53
CA ASP A 50 -31.69 10.02 49.36
C ASP A 50 -31.09 10.06 47.94
N THR A 51 -29.80 9.77 47.82
CA THR A 51 -29.12 9.51 46.54
C THR A 51 -28.78 8.02 46.45
N SER A 52 -29.37 7.32 45.50
CA SER A 52 -29.08 5.91 45.22
C SER A 52 -28.15 5.79 44.03
N THR A 53 -27.11 4.97 44.14
CA THR A 53 -26.21 4.64 43.02
C THR A 53 -26.35 3.17 42.71
N SER A 54 -26.87 2.85 41.54
CA SER A 54 -26.93 1.50 41.00
C SER A 54 -25.74 1.28 40.07
N ILE A 55 -24.99 0.21 40.30
CA ILE A 55 -23.84 -0.16 39.47
C ILE A 55 -24.20 -1.46 38.74
N SER A 56 -24.19 -1.42 37.42
CA SER A 56 -24.45 -2.55 36.55
C SER A 56 -23.29 -2.75 35.59
N THR A 57 -23.07 -3.97 35.12
CA THR A 57 -22.04 -4.30 34.14
C THR A 57 -22.67 -4.84 32.88
N GLN A 58 -22.29 -4.29 31.72
CA GLN A 58 -22.79 -4.71 30.42
C GLN A 58 -21.61 -4.88 29.45
N LEU A 59 -21.67 -5.88 28.57
CA LEU A 59 -20.72 -6.02 27.47
C LEU A 59 -21.04 -4.99 26.39
N ASP A 60 -20.14 -4.05 26.15
CA ASP A 60 -20.28 -3.02 25.13
C ASP A 60 -19.06 -3.00 24.20
N SER A 61 -19.20 -2.47 22.99
CA SER A 61 -18.10 -2.37 22.04
C SER A 61 -16.98 -1.47 22.59
N LEU A 62 -15.73 -1.93 22.48
CA LEU A 62 -14.58 -1.15 22.95
C LEU A 62 -14.49 0.20 22.21
N ILE A 63 -14.65 0.14 20.89
CA ILE A 63 -14.75 1.31 20.01
C ILE A 63 -16.01 1.15 19.16
N PRO A 64 -17.09 1.90 19.45
CA PRO A 64 -18.32 1.83 18.66
C PRO A 64 -18.11 2.31 17.23
N ALA A 65 -18.81 1.71 16.26
CA ALA A 65 -18.79 2.13 14.86
C ALA A 65 -19.11 3.63 14.68
N SER A 66 -20.00 4.19 15.50
CA SER A 66 -20.30 5.63 15.49
C SER A 66 -19.13 6.52 15.89
N LYS A 67 -18.22 6.03 16.74
CA LYS A 67 -16.99 6.75 17.10
C LYS A 67 -15.98 6.70 15.95
N ILE A 68 -15.88 5.57 15.24
CA ILE A 68 -15.02 5.39 14.06
C ILE A 68 -15.51 6.29 12.89
N SER A 69 -16.82 6.33 12.65
CA SER A 69 -17.43 7.15 11.60
C SER A 69 -17.29 8.66 11.82
N ASN A 70 -17.05 9.10 13.05
CA ASN A 70 -16.92 10.51 13.42
C ASN A 70 -15.50 10.87 13.89
N LEU A 71 -14.49 10.10 13.48
CA LEU A 71 -13.09 10.43 13.76
C LEU A 71 -12.73 11.77 13.09
N THR A 72 -12.08 12.65 13.84
CA THR A 72 -11.53 13.88 13.30
C THR A 72 -10.28 13.58 12.47
N GLN A 73 -9.94 14.48 11.55
CA GLN A 73 -8.69 14.35 10.80
C GLN A 73 -7.50 14.25 11.75
N GLY A 74 -6.58 13.33 11.46
CA GLY A 74 -5.43 13.03 12.33
C GLY A 74 -5.71 12.00 13.42
N MET A 75 -6.97 11.68 13.72
CA MET A 75 -7.32 10.60 14.65
C MET A 75 -7.43 9.26 13.92
N PHE A 76 -6.81 8.24 14.51
CA PHE A 76 -6.81 6.88 13.99
C PHE A 76 -7.21 5.88 15.05
N VAL A 77 -7.84 4.81 14.60
CA VAL A 77 -8.11 3.60 15.38
C VAL A 77 -7.41 2.43 14.73
N GLY A 78 -6.93 1.50 15.53
CA GLY A 78 -6.20 0.38 14.99
C GLY A 78 -5.83 -0.66 16.01
N ALA A 79 -5.32 -1.76 15.50
CA ALA A 79 -4.76 -2.85 16.29
C ALA A 79 -3.36 -3.16 15.78
N VAL A 80 -2.41 -3.33 16.70
CA VAL A 80 -1.04 -3.75 16.42
C VAL A 80 -0.79 -5.14 17.01
N SER A 81 -0.17 -5.99 16.20
CA SER A 81 0.37 -7.27 16.63
C SER A 81 1.76 -7.07 17.22
N ASP A 82 2.07 -7.87 18.23
CA ASP A 82 3.35 -7.91 18.92
C ASP A 82 4.24 -9.03 18.38
N ASN A 83 5.53 -8.95 18.72
CA ASN A 83 6.50 -10.02 18.46
C ASN A 83 6.72 -10.84 19.73
N PHE A 84 7.29 -12.05 19.59
CA PHE A 84 7.57 -12.92 20.74
C PHE A 84 8.44 -12.25 21.82
N ASP A 85 9.39 -11.43 21.40
CA ASP A 85 10.36 -10.75 22.28
C ASP A 85 9.86 -9.39 22.80
N GLU A 86 8.86 -8.79 22.13
CA GLU A 86 8.35 -7.44 22.43
C GLU A 86 6.83 -7.45 22.52
N ARG A 87 6.31 -7.90 23.66
CA ARG A 87 4.86 -7.95 23.91
C ARG A 87 4.30 -6.57 24.19
N ILE A 88 3.22 -6.23 23.49
CA ILE A 88 2.49 -4.97 23.65
C ILE A 88 1.23 -5.26 24.49
N GLU A 89 1.12 -4.62 25.66
CA GLU A 89 -0.06 -4.77 26.52
C GLU A 89 -1.31 -4.15 25.89
N GLN A 90 -1.19 -2.95 25.30
CA GLN A 90 -2.28 -2.25 24.63
C GLN A 90 -2.18 -2.41 23.12
N LYS A 91 -2.75 -3.51 22.61
CA LYS A 91 -2.75 -3.80 21.17
C LYS A 91 -3.70 -2.91 20.38
N ILE A 92 -4.77 -2.42 20.99
CA ILE A 92 -5.77 -1.58 20.33
C ILE A 92 -5.57 -0.13 20.76
N PHE A 93 -5.53 0.79 19.80
CA PHE A 93 -5.37 2.22 20.06
C PHE A 93 -6.47 3.04 19.39
N HIS A 94 -6.73 4.20 19.97
CA HIS A 94 -7.55 5.29 19.42
C HIS A 94 -6.83 6.59 19.76
N ALA A 95 -6.03 7.10 18.83
CA ALA A 95 -5.06 8.16 19.10
C ALA A 95 -4.89 9.11 17.92
N GLU A 96 -4.40 10.31 18.21
CA GLU A 96 -4.00 11.29 17.21
C GLU A 96 -2.59 10.97 16.70
N ILE A 97 -2.41 10.91 15.39
CA ILE A 97 -1.10 10.81 14.77
C ILE A 97 -0.52 12.22 14.66
N VAL A 98 0.48 12.51 15.50
CA VAL A 98 1.23 13.75 15.46
C VAL A 98 2.35 13.62 14.42
N VAL A 99 2.20 14.32 13.31
CA VAL A 99 3.25 14.43 12.28
C VAL A 99 3.99 15.76 12.47
N ASP A 100 5.31 15.68 12.58
CA ASP A 100 6.18 16.87 12.57
C ASP A 100 6.20 17.48 11.15
N ASN A 101 5.30 18.44 10.94
CA ASN A 101 5.14 19.10 9.65
C ASN A 101 6.41 19.85 9.21
N GLU A 102 7.24 20.34 10.12
CA GLU A 102 8.47 21.05 9.76
C GLU A 102 9.49 20.08 9.17
N LYS A 103 9.66 18.92 9.81
CA LYS A 103 10.55 17.86 9.32
C LYS A 103 10.08 17.29 7.99
N VAL A 104 8.78 17.02 7.84
CA VAL A 104 8.21 16.51 6.58
C VAL A 104 8.31 17.55 5.46
N ALA A 105 8.12 18.83 5.74
CA ALA A 105 8.29 19.89 4.74
C ALA A 105 9.76 20.03 4.31
N ALA A 106 10.72 19.89 5.23
CA ALA A 106 12.14 19.87 4.90
C ALA A 106 12.51 18.67 4.01
N GLU A 107 12.01 17.47 4.35
CA GLU A 107 12.19 16.26 3.54
C GLU A 107 11.54 16.41 2.15
N THR A 108 10.33 16.96 2.11
CA THR A 108 9.58 17.14 0.85
C THR A 108 10.27 18.11 -0.09
N LYS A 109 10.89 19.17 0.45
CA LYS A 109 11.73 20.10 -0.34
C LYS A 109 13.00 19.44 -0.87
N ALA A 110 13.50 18.41 -0.18
CA ALA A 110 14.66 17.64 -0.60
C ALA A 110 14.31 16.49 -1.57
N TYR A 111 13.02 16.22 -1.82
CA TYR A 111 12.64 15.21 -2.81
C TYR A 111 13.16 15.58 -4.19
N ARG A 112 14.01 14.69 -4.71
CA ARG A 112 14.40 14.72 -6.11
C ARG A 112 13.28 14.06 -6.90
N LYS A 113 12.85 14.70 -7.99
CA LYS A 113 11.96 14.05 -8.95
C LYS A 113 12.59 12.72 -9.37
N MET A 114 11.77 11.67 -9.43
CA MET A 114 12.22 10.41 -10.01
C MET A 114 12.81 10.72 -11.39
N PRO A 115 14.02 10.20 -11.69
CA PRO A 115 14.59 10.38 -13.01
C PRO A 115 13.62 9.76 -14.03
N VAL A 116 13.30 10.52 -15.06
CA VAL A 116 12.52 10.01 -16.18
C VAL A 116 13.44 9.02 -16.91
N ILE A 117 13.17 7.72 -16.75
CA ILE A 117 14.04 6.65 -17.25
C ILE A 117 14.04 6.62 -18.79
N ALA A 118 12.92 7.01 -19.40
CA ALA A 118 12.77 7.17 -20.83
C ALA A 118 11.83 8.37 -21.09
N GLU A 119 12.40 9.49 -21.50
CA GLU A 119 11.66 10.66 -21.95
C GLU A 119 11.56 10.56 -23.47
N PHE A 120 10.37 10.24 -23.99
CA PHE A 120 10.11 10.15 -25.42
C PHE A 120 9.71 11.51 -26.01
N THR A 121 10.32 12.56 -25.49
CA THR A 121 10.02 13.95 -25.85
C THR A 121 11.27 14.55 -26.49
N ASP A 122 11.10 15.24 -27.62
CA ASP A 122 12.20 15.96 -28.27
C ASP A 122 12.56 17.27 -27.53
N ASP A 123 13.63 17.94 -27.95
CA ASP A 123 14.07 19.23 -27.39
C ASP A 123 13.00 20.36 -27.51
N GLU A 124 11.99 20.18 -28.35
CA GLU A 124 10.86 21.10 -28.56
C GLU A 124 9.59 20.68 -27.78
N GLY A 125 9.61 19.56 -27.06
CA GLY A 125 8.52 19.06 -26.23
C GLY A 125 7.45 18.23 -26.98
N ASN A 126 7.74 17.74 -28.19
CA ASN A 126 6.83 16.89 -28.94
C ASN A 126 7.03 15.40 -28.61
N ASP A 127 5.94 14.62 -28.59
CA ASP A 127 5.98 13.16 -28.38
C ASP A 127 6.57 12.47 -29.62
N VAL A 128 7.79 11.95 -29.47
CA VAL A 128 8.54 11.22 -30.50
C VAL A 128 8.56 9.71 -30.25
N MET A 129 7.73 9.20 -29.34
CA MET A 129 7.71 7.77 -28.96
C MET A 129 7.64 6.85 -30.17
N GLN A 130 6.77 7.15 -31.13
CA GLN A 130 6.57 6.31 -32.30
C GLN A 130 7.81 6.28 -33.21
N GLN A 131 8.47 7.43 -33.39
CA GLN A 131 9.69 7.54 -34.21
C GLN A 131 10.86 6.80 -33.57
N VAL A 132 11.02 6.91 -32.24
CA VAL A 132 12.06 6.21 -31.49
C VAL A 132 11.86 4.70 -31.54
N ILE A 133 10.62 4.22 -31.41
CA ILE A 133 10.30 2.80 -31.53
C ILE A 133 10.62 2.28 -32.94
N GLU A 134 10.22 3.03 -33.97
CA GLU A 134 10.44 2.63 -35.36
C GLU A 134 11.92 2.65 -35.74
N HIS A 135 12.69 3.63 -35.25
CA HIS A 135 14.13 3.68 -35.40
C HIS A 135 14.81 2.47 -34.75
N ASN A 136 14.49 2.17 -33.49
CA ASN A 136 15.03 1.01 -32.78
C ASN A 136 14.69 -0.30 -33.50
N TYR A 137 13.46 -0.45 -33.99
CA TYR A 137 13.04 -1.62 -34.74
C TYR A 137 13.87 -1.82 -36.02
N ASN A 138 14.10 -0.74 -36.77
CA ASN A 138 14.91 -0.78 -37.98
C ASN A 138 16.38 -1.05 -37.68
N GLN A 139 16.92 -0.43 -36.62
CA GLN A 139 18.29 -0.64 -36.18
C GLN A 139 18.54 -2.09 -35.79
N ILE A 140 17.66 -2.70 -34.99
CA ILE A 140 17.75 -4.12 -34.61
C ILE A 140 17.78 -5.03 -35.85
N LYS A 141 16.97 -4.72 -36.87
CA LYS A 141 17.00 -5.51 -38.12
C LYS A 141 18.33 -5.39 -38.87
N VAL A 142 18.93 -4.19 -38.89
CA VAL A 142 20.24 -3.97 -39.51
C VAL A 142 21.31 -4.71 -38.72
N ASP A 143 21.31 -4.59 -37.41
CA ASP A 143 22.27 -5.23 -36.52
C ASP A 143 22.20 -6.76 -36.63
N VAL A 144 20.99 -7.34 -36.68
CA VAL A 144 20.81 -8.79 -36.89
C VAL A 144 21.35 -9.22 -38.25
N LYS A 145 21.12 -8.46 -39.32
CA LYS A 145 21.69 -8.77 -40.64
C LYS A 145 23.21 -8.70 -40.62
N GLN A 146 23.77 -7.72 -39.91
CA GLN A 146 25.22 -7.56 -39.76
C GLN A 146 25.82 -8.74 -38.97
N ILE A 147 25.20 -9.13 -37.85
CA ILE A 147 25.61 -10.30 -37.07
C ILE A 147 25.58 -11.56 -37.93
N VAL A 148 24.53 -11.77 -38.73
CA VAL A 148 24.45 -12.92 -39.64
C VAL A 148 25.55 -12.87 -40.70
N ALA A 149 25.83 -11.71 -41.29
CA ALA A 149 26.88 -11.56 -42.29
C ALA A 149 28.28 -11.79 -41.70
N ASP A 150 28.55 -11.25 -40.52
CA ASP A 150 29.81 -11.42 -39.80
C ASP A 150 30.00 -12.88 -39.37
N GLU A 151 28.93 -13.54 -38.94
CA GLU A 151 28.97 -14.96 -38.56
C GLU A 151 29.16 -15.87 -39.79
N LEU A 152 28.51 -15.58 -40.92
CA LEU A 152 28.75 -16.28 -42.18
C LEU A 152 30.19 -16.10 -42.65
N LYS A 153 30.77 -14.90 -42.49
CA LYS A 153 32.17 -14.63 -42.79
C LYS A 153 33.11 -15.40 -41.87
N ARG A 154 32.83 -15.42 -40.55
CA ARG A 154 33.59 -16.20 -39.56
C ARG A 154 33.57 -17.70 -39.88
N ILE A 155 32.40 -18.24 -40.21
CA ILE A 155 32.23 -19.65 -40.61
C ILE A 155 32.97 -19.94 -41.93
N ALA A 156 33.04 -18.98 -42.86
CA ALA A 156 33.78 -19.12 -44.11
C ALA A 156 35.31 -19.08 -43.92
N GLU A 157 35.80 -18.35 -42.91
CA GLU A 157 37.23 -18.24 -42.60
C GLU A 157 37.75 -19.41 -41.73
N ASP A 158 36.85 -20.13 -41.04
CA ASP A 158 37.19 -21.28 -40.19
C ASP A 158 37.14 -22.62 -40.96
N PRO A 159 38.29 -23.31 -41.15
CA PRO A 159 38.37 -24.56 -41.91
C PRO A 159 37.47 -25.69 -41.38
N GLU A 160 37.14 -25.72 -40.08
CA GLU A 160 36.30 -26.78 -39.50
C GLU A 160 34.81 -26.53 -39.72
N LEU A 161 34.38 -25.27 -39.90
CA LEU A 161 32.96 -24.88 -39.96
C LEU A 161 32.46 -24.58 -41.39
N GLN A 162 33.35 -24.44 -42.37
CA GLN A 162 33.01 -24.16 -43.78
C GLN A 162 31.94 -25.09 -44.40
N HIS A 163 31.87 -26.35 -43.94
CA HIS A 163 30.90 -27.34 -44.44
C HIS A 163 29.44 -27.01 -44.07
N LEU A 164 29.21 -26.08 -43.13
CA LEU A 164 27.87 -25.65 -42.68
C LEU A 164 27.26 -24.57 -43.58
N ILE A 165 28.06 -23.93 -44.44
CA ILE A 165 27.56 -22.97 -45.42
C ILE A 165 26.94 -23.77 -46.58
N LYS A 166 25.61 -23.74 -46.68
CA LYS A 166 24.91 -24.30 -47.85
C LYS A 166 25.33 -23.51 -49.10
N LYS A 167 26.02 -24.19 -50.02
CA LYS A 167 26.19 -23.73 -51.39
C LYS A 167 24.86 -23.89 -52.12
N GLU A 168 24.20 -22.79 -52.44
CA GLU A 168 23.32 -22.73 -53.61
C GLU A 168 24.14 -22.45 -54.87
#